data_AF-A0A0R3CMC2-F1
#
_entry.id   AF-A0A0R3CMC2-F1
#
_cell.length_a   1.000
_cell.length_b   1.000
_cell.length_c   1.000
_cell.angle_alpha   90.00
_cell.angle_beta   90.00
_cell.angle_gamma   90.00
#
_symmetry.space_group_name_H-M   'P 1'
#
loop_
_entity.id
_entity.type
_entity.pdbx_description
1 polymer ?
#
loop_
_entity_poly.entity_id
_entity_poly.type
_entity_poly.pdbx_seq_one_letter_code
_entity_poly.pdbx_strand_id
1 'polypeptide(L)'
;MLRLPDGIISSLADLVLGLPRLVAHRTRPQTQSVQYELLVAHPDEEIRRLLTALGCDPAAFTSTEMRQADYLRTSRFGDRKILERSAIDKSSVDAWQSQLSVEEMQTVTDLVGAEVFRELGYEQELLHAQQAGVLDTRAEVTELYRRTFRTWWDLRMTKSRALSTSSHAGEPAHTSWKVSENRDVAIEMLRGEIARLEQILNNS
;
A
#
# COMPACT_ATOMS: atom_id res chain seq x y z
N MET A 1 -5.41 7.43 26.25
CA MET A 1 -5.43 6.87 24.89
C MET A 1 -5.18 8.00 23.90
N LEU A 2 -3.99 8.07 23.31
CA LEU A 2 -3.73 9.01 22.23
C LEU A 2 -4.28 8.42 20.93
N ARG A 3 -5.00 9.25 20.16
CA ARG A 3 -5.53 8.88 18.85
C ARG A 3 -4.38 8.96 17.84
N LEU A 4 -4.10 7.86 17.15
CA LEU A 4 -3.34 7.94 15.90
C LEU A 4 -4.10 8.89 14.95
N PRO A 5 -3.44 9.87 14.33
CA PRO A 5 -4.07 10.78 13.39
C PRO A 5 -4.76 9.99 12.27
N ASP A 6 -5.99 10.36 11.94
CA ASP A 6 -6.81 9.67 10.93
C ASP A 6 -6.09 9.55 9.56
N GLY A 7 -5.18 10.48 9.26
CA GLY A 7 -4.34 10.45 8.06
C GLY A 7 -3.34 9.30 8.03
N ILE A 8 -2.68 9.01 9.15
CA ILE A 8 -1.69 7.94 9.26
C ILE A 8 -2.37 6.57 9.21
N ILE A 9 -3.52 6.44 9.89
CA ILE A 9 -4.32 5.21 9.82
C ILE A 9 -4.75 4.96 8.38
N SER A 10 -5.24 6.00 7.69
CA SER A 10 -5.69 5.86 6.30
C SER A 10 -4.55 5.56 5.34
N SER A 11 -3.39 6.20 5.50
CA SER A 11 -2.25 6.03 4.59
C SER A 11 -1.56 4.67 4.74
N LEU A 12 -1.62 4.05 5.93
CA LEU A 12 -0.92 2.79 6.21
C LEU A 12 -1.86 1.58 6.34
N ALA A 13 -3.18 1.78 6.39
CA ALA A 13 -4.14 0.69 6.46
C ALA A 13 -3.99 -0.30 5.29
N ASP A 14 -3.67 0.19 4.09
CA ASP A 14 -3.46 -0.68 2.94
C ASP A 14 -2.23 -1.59 3.13
N LEU A 15 -1.16 -1.09 3.74
CA LEU A 15 0.04 -1.89 4.04
C LEU A 15 -0.23 -2.92 5.14
N VAL A 16 -0.83 -2.49 6.25
CA VAL A 16 -1.00 -3.33 7.46
C VAL A 16 -2.18 -4.29 7.35
N LEU A 17 -3.27 -3.87 6.70
CA LEU A 17 -4.54 -4.62 6.62
C LEU A 17 -4.90 -5.04 5.19
N GLY A 18 -4.51 -4.25 4.17
CA GLY A 18 -4.82 -4.50 2.76
C GLY A 18 -3.98 -5.61 2.14
N LEU A 19 -2.65 -5.49 2.14
CA LEU A 19 -1.72 -6.51 1.59
C LEU A 19 -1.99 -7.93 2.10
N PRO A 20 -2.23 -8.16 3.40
CA PRO A 20 -2.54 -9.50 3.92
C PRO A 20 -3.87 -10.04 3.39
N ARG A 21 -4.86 -9.17 3.15
CA ARG A 21 -6.11 -9.55 2.48
C ARG A 21 -5.86 -9.93 1.03
N LEU A 22 -4.98 -9.23 0.32
CA LEU A 22 -4.57 -9.60 -1.03
C LEU A 22 -3.92 -10.98 -1.06
N VAL A 23 -2.99 -11.25 -0.12
CA VAL A 23 -2.38 -12.59 0.05
C VAL A 23 -3.46 -13.65 0.27
N ALA A 24 -4.45 -13.40 1.12
CA ALA A 24 -5.54 -14.33 1.37
C ALA A 24 -6.47 -14.57 0.14
N HIS A 25 -6.47 -13.66 -0.83
CA HIS A 25 -7.28 -13.77 -2.04
C HIS A 25 -6.56 -14.44 -3.20
N ARG A 26 -5.22 -14.42 -3.23
CA ARG A 26 -4.42 -14.95 -4.35
C ARG A 26 -4.70 -16.42 -4.69
N THR A 27 -5.09 -17.24 -3.69
CA THR A 27 -5.34 -18.68 -3.86
C THR A 27 -6.74 -18.99 -4.37
N ARG A 28 -7.59 -17.98 -4.58
CA ARG A 28 -8.96 -18.18 -5.03
C ARG A 28 -9.01 -18.49 -6.54
N PRO A 29 -9.89 -19.40 -6.98
CA PRO A 29 -9.96 -19.80 -8.39
C PRO A 29 -10.25 -18.68 -9.39
N GLN A 30 -10.91 -17.60 -8.96
CA GLN A 30 -11.30 -16.46 -9.79
C GLN A 30 -10.46 -15.21 -9.50
N THR A 31 -9.22 -15.39 -9.04
CA THR A 31 -8.33 -14.28 -8.73
C THR A 31 -7.08 -14.38 -9.59
N GLN A 32 -6.83 -13.33 -10.38
CA GLN A 32 -5.63 -13.20 -11.19
C GLN A 32 -4.67 -12.22 -10.51
N SER A 33 -3.47 -12.70 -10.16
CA SER A 33 -2.42 -11.82 -9.66
C SER A 33 -1.71 -11.11 -10.82
N VAL A 34 -1.43 -9.82 -10.63
CA VAL A 34 -0.67 -8.96 -11.53
C VAL A 34 0.38 -8.25 -10.71
N GLN A 35 1.63 -8.39 -11.12
CA GLN A 35 2.75 -7.65 -10.54
C GLN A 35 2.98 -6.39 -11.37
N TYR A 36 3.09 -5.26 -10.68
CA TYR A 36 3.32 -3.98 -11.34
C TYR A 36 4.63 -3.99 -12.13
N GLU A 37 5.65 -4.64 -11.57
CA GLU A 37 7.00 -4.75 -12.10
C GLU A 37 7.00 -5.53 -13.42
N LEU A 38 6.27 -6.65 -13.48
CA LEU A 38 6.10 -7.41 -14.72
C LEU A 38 5.27 -6.63 -15.74
N LEU A 39 4.22 -5.95 -15.31
CA LEU A 39 3.36 -5.15 -16.20
C LEU A 39 4.14 -4.00 -16.84
N VAL A 40 5.03 -3.36 -16.10
CA VAL A 40 5.89 -2.30 -16.61
C VAL A 40 7.04 -2.88 -17.45
N ALA A 41 7.60 -4.03 -17.07
CA ALA A 41 8.70 -4.67 -17.79
C ALA A 41 8.27 -5.26 -19.14
N HIS A 42 7.13 -5.94 -19.17
CA HIS A 42 6.59 -6.75 -20.26
C HIS A 42 5.07 -6.49 -20.46
N PRO A 43 4.68 -5.25 -20.80
CA PRO A 43 3.26 -4.84 -20.82
C PRO A 43 2.40 -5.68 -21.75
N ASP A 44 2.86 -5.94 -22.97
CA ASP A 44 2.06 -6.70 -23.94
C ASP A 44 1.86 -8.16 -23.52
N GLU A 45 2.85 -8.76 -22.87
CA GLU A 45 2.77 -10.14 -22.37
C GLU A 45 1.81 -10.25 -21.20
N GLU A 46 1.92 -9.34 -20.24
CA GLU A 46 1.07 -9.31 -19.06
C GLU A 46 -0.38 -8.96 -19.38
N ILE A 47 -0.62 -8.04 -20.34
CA ILE A 47 -1.98 -7.74 -20.80
C ILE A 47 -2.60 -8.94 -21.52
N ARG A 48 -1.86 -9.63 -22.40
CA ARG A 48 -2.37 -10.85 -23.06
C ARG A 48 -2.68 -11.95 -22.04
N ARG A 49 -1.82 -12.14 -21.03
CA ARG A 49 -2.05 -13.08 -19.92
C ARG A 49 -3.33 -12.72 -19.16
N LEU A 50 -3.54 -11.44 -18.87
CA LEU A 50 -4.74 -10.94 -18.19
C LEU A 50 -6.01 -11.16 -19.00
N LEU A 51 -6.01 -10.82 -20.29
CA LEU A 51 -7.16 -11.03 -21.16
C LEU A 51 -7.54 -12.50 -21.23
N THR A 52 -6.55 -13.38 -21.35
CA THR A 52 -6.77 -14.84 -21.34
C THR A 52 -7.42 -15.29 -20.03
N ALA A 53 -6.92 -14.80 -18.88
CA ALA A 53 -7.49 -15.13 -17.56
C ALA A 53 -8.92 -14.62 -17.37
N LEU A 54 -9.28 -13.50 -18.03
CA LEU A 54 -10.63 -12.95 -18.03
C LEU A 54 -11.57 -13.63 -19.05
N GLY A 55 -11.07 -14.60 -19.84
CA GLY A 55 -11.84 -15.25 -20.90
C GLY A 55 -12.02 -14.38 -22.15
N CYS A 56 -11.23 -13.32 -22.29
CA CYS A 56 -11.19 -12.47 -23.48
C CYS A 56 -10.17 -13.01 -24.50
N ASP A 57 -10.36 -12.64 -25.77
CA ASP A 57 -9.40 -12.97 -26.82
C ASP A 57 -8.11 -12.14 -26.66
N PRO A 58 -6.94 -12.75 -26.39
CA PRO A 58 -5.68 -12.02 -26.28
C PRO A 58 -5.20 -11.46 -27.63
N ALA A 59 -5.66 -12.01 -28.76
CA ALA A 59 -5.31 -11.52 -30.10
C ALA A 59 -6.03 -10.21 -30.47
N ALA A 60 -7.11 -9.87 -29.75
CA ALA A 60 -7.78 -8.59 -29.88
C ALA A 60 -6.95 -7.41 -29.34
N PHE A 61 -5.91 -7.70 -28.53
CA PHE A 61 -4.98 -6.68 -28.07
C PHE A 61 -3.94 -6.35 -29.13
N THR A 62 -4.08 -5.20 -29.77
CA THR A 62 -3.05 -4.62 -30.63
C THR A 62 -2.32 -3.51 -29.88
N SER A 63 -1.03 -3.71 -29.60
CA SER A 63 -0.17 -2.73 -28.90
C SER A 63 -0.01 -1.41 -29.66
N THR A 64 -0.43 -1.37 -30.93
CA THR A 64 -0.24 -0.26 -31.87
C THR A 64 -1.16 0.94 -31.61
N GLU A 65 -2.18 0.80 -30.78
CA GLU A 65 -3.05 1.91 -30.40
C GLU A 65 -2.96 2.19 -28.89
N MET A 66 -1.81 2.72 -28.45
CA MET A 66 -1.80 3.64 -27.33
C MET A 66 -2.49 4.95 -27.78
N ARG A 67 -3.76 4.86 -28.18
CA ARG A 67 -4.62 6.03 -28.34
C ARG A 67 -4.53 6.74 -27.01
N GLN A 68 -3.99 7.95 -27.02
CA GLN A 68 -3.99 8.83 -25.87
C GLN A 68 -5.35 8.66 -25.21
N ALA A 69 -5.34 8.23 -23.95
CA ALA A 69 -6.55 7.99 -23.22
C ALA A 69 -7.23 9.35 -22.99
N ASP A 70 -7.91 9.88 -24.01
CA ASP A 70 -8.55 11.18 -23.99
C ASP A 70 -9.65 11.23 -22.91
N TYR A 71 -10.15 10.06 -22.52
CA TYR A 71 -11.01 9.90 -21.35
C TYR A 71 -10.28 10.23 -20.02
N LEU A 72 -8.97 9.98 -19.89
CA LEU A 72 -8.20 10.34 -18.68
C LEU A 72 -8.04 11.86 -18.54
N ARG A 73 -8.02 12.62 -19.66
CA ARG A 73 -8.02 14.09 -19.62
C ARG A 73 -9.30 14.68 -19.06
N THR A 74 -10.41 13.98 -19.23
CA THR A 74 -11.75 14.39 -18.74
C THR A 74 -12.14 13.72 -17.42
N SER A 75 -11.40 12.68 -16.99
CA SER A 75 -11.61 11.99 -15.73
C SER A 75 -11.31 12.90 -14.54
N ARG A 76 -12.24 12.93 -13.57
CA ARG A 76 -12.02 13.50 -12.24
C ARG A 76 -11.27 12.55 -11.30
N PHE A 77 -10.97 11.34 -11.76
CA PHE A 77 -10.37 10.25 -10.99
C PHE A 77 -9.02 9.82 -11.60
N GLY A 78 -8.01 9.64 -10.74
CA GLY A 78 -6.66 9.21 -11.09
C GLY A 78 -5.61 10.32 -10.95
N ASP A 79 -4.32 9.93 -10.93
CA ASP A 79 -3.21 10.88 -10.93
C ASP A 79 -3.00 11.46 -12.33
N ARG A 80 -3.15 12.78 -12.46
CA ARG A 80 -2.95 13.49 -13.73
C ARG A 80 -1.52 13.40 -14.25
N LYS A 81 -0.54 13.01 -13.41
CA LYS A 81 0.84 12.75 -13.86
C LYS A 81 0.93 11.63 -14.88
N ILE A 82 -0.07 10.74 -14.99
CA ILE A 82 -0.14 9.74 -16.05
C ILE A 82 -0.23 10.36 -17.45
N LEU A 83 -0.75 11.59 -17.55
CA LEU A 83 -0.86 12.34 -18.81
C LEU A 83 0.43 13.05 -19.19
N GLU A 84 1.35 13.21 -18.24
CA GLU A 84 2.63 13.89 -18.44
C GLU A 84 3.71 12.92 -18.98
N ARG A 85 3.48 11.61 -18.89
CA ARG A 85 4.41 10.57 -19.30
C ARG A 85 3.93 9.91 -20.59
N SER A 86 4.73 10.04 -21.65
CA SER A 86 4.45 9.45 -22.97
C SER A 86 4.91 8.00 -23.12
N ALA A 87 5.50 7.41 -22.07
CA ALA A 87 6.01 6.04 -22.06
C ALA A 87 5.87 5.40 -20.67
N ILE A 88 5.85 4.07 -20.65
CA ILE A 88 5.88 3.25 -19.43
C ILE A 88 7.25 3.47 -18.75
N ASP A 89 7.23 4.08 -17.57
CA ASP A 89 8.43 4.48 -16.84
C ASP A 89 8.85 3.39 -15.82
N LYS A 90 9.99 2.73 -16.10
CA LYS A 90 10.58 1.71 -15.23
C LYS A 90 11.28 2.29 -14.00
N SER A 91 11.54 3.60 -13.95
CA SER A 91 12.34 4.23 -12.88
C SER A 91 11.68 4.17 -11.50
N SER A 92 10.38 3.90 -11.43
CA SER A 92 9.64 3.87 -10.16
C SER A 92 9.72 2.52 -9.43
N VAL A 93 10.17 1.45 -10.09
CA VAL A 93 10.24 0.10 -9.50
C VAL A 93 11.30 0.03 -8.40
N ASP A 94 12.51 0.49 -8.68
CA ASP A 94 13.64 0.42 -7.73
C ASP A 94 13.82 1.71 -6.90
N ALA A 95 12.94 2.70 -7.09
CA ALA A 95 13.05 4.01 -6.46
C ALA A 95 13.15 3.93 -4.93
N TRP A 96 12.46 2.96 -4.32
CA TRP A 96 12.45 2.75 -2.87
C TRP A 96 13.85 2.48 -2.29
N GLN A 97 14.75 1.82 -3.04
CA GLN A 97 16.10 1.48 -2.58
C GLN A 97 16.94 2.73 -2.26
N SER A 98 16.69 3.83 -2.96
CA SER A 98 17.39 5.10 -2.77
C SER A 98 16.60 6.15 -1.97
N GLN A 99 15.28 5.94 -1.84
CA GLN A 99 14.37 6.91 -1.20
C GLN A 99 13.99 6.55 0.23
N LEU A 100 14.18 5.31 0.65
CA LEU A 100 13.94 4.89 2.02
C LEU A 100 15.27 4.84 2.77
N SER A 101 15.31 5.38 3.98
CA SER A 101 16.39 5.05 4.93
C SER A 101 16.19 3.65 5.50
N VAL A 102 17.24 3.08 6.11
CA VAL A 102 17.18 1.75 6.74
C VAL A 102 16.10 1.69 7.81
N GLU A 103 15.97 2.78 8.57
CA GLU A 103 14.93 3.04 9.55
C GLU A 103 13.50 2.89 9.01
N GLU A 104 13.28 3.39 7.79
CA GLU A 104 11.99 3.39 7.13
C GLU A 104 11.70 2.03 6.52
N MET A 105 12.71 1.40 5.92
CA MET A 105 12.63 0.02 5.47
C MET A 105 12.29 -0.91 6.65
N GLN A 106 12.88 -0.71 7.83
CA GLN A 106 12.55 -1.45 9.05
C GLN A 106 11.09 -1.26 9.41
N THR A 107 10.62 -0.01 9.46
CA THR A 107 9.23 0.30 9.82
C THR A 107 8.23 -0.36 8.86
N VAL A 108 8.47 -0.30 7.55
CA VAL A 108 7.63 -0.95 6.54
C VAL A 108 7.67 -2.48 6.72
N THR A 109 8.86 -3.04 6.94
CA THR A 109 9.04 -4.49 7.14
C THR A 109 8.30 -4.97 8.39
N ASP A 110 8.34 -4.23 9.49
CA ASP A 110 7.64 -4.56 10.73
C ASP A 110 6.12 -4.49 10.56
N LEU A 111 5.62 -3.48 9.84
CA LEU A 111 4.19 -3.26 9.59
C LEU A 111 3.57 -4.34 8.71
N VAL A 112 4.28 -4.72 7.65
CA VAL A 112 3.82 -5.70 6.65
C VAL A 112 4.10 -7.14 7.12
N GLY A 113 5.29 -7.36 7.66
CA GLY A 113 5.82 -8.66 8.07
C GLY A 113 6.46 -9.43 6.91
N ALA A 114 7.60 -10.07 7.19
CA ALA A 114 8.38 -10.84 6.21
C ALA A 114 7.57 -11.92 5.46
N GLU A 115 6.58 -12.53 6.13
CA GLU A 115 5.71 -13.53 5.50
C GLU A 115 4.92 -12.95 4.32
N VAL A 116 4.38 -11.75 4.47
CA VAL A 116 3.58 -11.12 3.40
C VAL A 116 4.48 -10.76 2.20
N PHE A 117 5.72 -10.32 2.44
CA PHE A 117 6.68 -10.10 1.36
C PHE A 117 6.92 -11.38 0.55
N ARG A 118 7.24 -12.49 1.23
CA ARG A 118 7.46 -13.79 0.57
C ARG A 118 6.22 -14.25 -0.19
N GLU A 119 5.04 -14.13 0.41
CA GLU A 119 3.79 -14.57 -0.20
C GLU A 119 3.35 -13.69 -1.39
N LEU A 120 3.81 -12.46 -1.48
CA LEU A 120 3.58 -11.59 -2.64
C LEU A 120 4.68 -11.72 -3.70
N GLY A 121 5.74 -12.49 -3.43
CA GLY A 121 6.87 -12.72 -4.34
C GLY A 121 7.98 -11.69 -4.23
N TYR A 122 8.01 -10.89 -3.16
CA TYR A 122 8.99 -9.82 -2.91
C TYR A 122 10.13 -10.26 -1.99
N GLU A 123 10.61 -11.50 -2.16
CA GLU A 123 11.68 -12.07 -1.32
C GLU A 123 13.04 -11.41 -1.59
N GLN A 124 13.30 -11.01 -2.83
CA GLN A 124 14.53 -10.30 -3.23
C GLN A 124 14.62 -8.92 -2.57
N GLU A 125 13.50 -8.20 -2.53
CA GLU A 125 13.38 -6.87 -1.92
C GLU A 125 13.56 -6.97 -0.39
N LEU A 126 12.98 -8.00 0.23
CA LEU A 126 13.19 -8.27 1.65
C LEU A 126 14.67 -8.57 1.94
N LEU A 127 15.33 -9.37 1.10
CA LEU A 127 16.75 -9.68 1.23
C LEU A 127 17.63 -8.43 1.03
N HIS A 128 17.27 -7.55 0.09
CA HIS A 128 17.96 -6.28 -0.11
C HIS A 128 17.84 -5.38 1.13
N ALA A 129 16.63 -5.26 1.71
CA ALA A 129 16.43 -4.51 2.94
C ALA A 129 17.27 -5.08 4.10
N GLN A 130 17.37 -6.41 4.22
CA GLN A 130 18.20 -7.08 5.22
C GLN A 130 19.70 -6.78 5.02
N GLN A 131 20.17 -6.79 3.78
CA GLN A 131 21.54 -6.40 3.44
C GLN A 131 21.84 -4.93 3.77
N ALA A 132 20.84 -4.06 3.66
CA ALA A 132 20.95 -2.65 4.05
C ALA A 132 20.93 -2.44 5.57
N GLY A 133 20.61 -3.47 6.36
CA GLY A 133 20.64 -3.44 7.84
C GLY A 133 19.28 -3.61 8.51
N VAL A 134 18.21 -3.89 7.77
CA VAL A 134 16.90 -4.23 8.36
C VAL A 134 16.98 -5.58 9.07
N LEU A 135 16.49 -5.62 10.30
CA LEU A 135 16.42 -6.83 11.11
C LEU A 135 15.08 -7.53 10.88
N ASP A 136 15.10 -8.85 10.82
CA ASP A 136 13.89 -9.66 10.85
C ASP A 136 13.25 -9.55 12.24
N THR A 137 12.27 -8.66 12.37
CA THR A 137 11.48 -8.53 13.57
C THR A 137 10.54 -9.72 13.68
N ARG A 138 10.47 -10.28 14.88
CA ARG A 138 9.63 -11.45 15.16
C ARG A 138 8.19 -11.15 14.75
N ALA A 139 7.49 -12.17 14.25
CA ALA A 139 6.09 -12.09 13.81
C ALA A 139 5.13 -11.47 14.87
N GLU A 140 5.51 -11.51 16.15
CA GLU A 140 4.80 -10.88 17.26
C GLU A 140 4.66 -9.36 17.10
N VAL A 141 5.71 -8.67 16.63
CA VAL A 141 5.70 -7.22 16.40
C VAL A 141 4.71 -6.86 15.30
N THR A 142 4.77 -7.56 14.17
CA THR A 142 3.80 -7.36 13.07
C THR A 142 2.36 -7.63 13.53
N GLU A 143 2.11 -8.68 14.32
CA GLU A 143 0.76 -8.96 14.80
C GLU A 143 0.26 -7.92 15.81
N LEU A 144 1.15 -7.34 16.62
CA LEU A 144 0.82 -6.22 17.50
C LEU A 144 0.36 -4.99 16.70
N TYR A 145 1.07 -4.65 15.61
CA TYR A 145 0.65 -3.59 14.70
C TYR A 145 -0.71 -3.88 14.08
N ARG A 146 -0.91 -5.11 13.59
CA ARG A 146 -2.18 -5.52 12.98
C ARG A 146 -3.34 -5.37 13.95
N ARG A 147 -3.21 -5.84 15.19
CA ARG A 147 -4.27 -5.70 16.21
C ARG A 147 -4.58 -4.24 16.52
N THR A 148 -3.54 -3.42 16.66
CA THR A 148 -3.69 -1.98 16.88
C THR A 148 -4.46 -1.33 15.73
N PHE A 149 -3.99 -1.52 14.49
CA PHE A 149 -4.65 -0.97 13.30
C PHE A 149 -6.09 -1.47 13.11
N ARG A 150 -6.37 -2.77 13.33
CA ARG A 150 -7.74 -3.31 13.27
C ARG A 150 -8.66 -2.61 14.28
N THR A 151 -8.21 -2.49 15.53
CA THR A 151 -8.98 -1.84 16.61
C THR A 151 -9.32 -0.39 16.24
N TRP A 152 -8.34 0.38 15.75
CA TRP A 152 -8.56 1.75 15.31
C TRP A 152 -9.45 1.84 14.07
N TRP A 153 -9.26 0.96 13.10
CA TRP A 153 -10.08 0.89 11.89
C TRP A 153 -11.55 0.62 12.22
N ASP A 154 -11.83 -0.33 13.11
CA ASP A 154 -13.19 -0.66 13.54
C ASP A 154 -13.85 0.50 14.30
N LEU A 155 -13.10 1.18 15.18
CA LEU A 155 -13.55 2.40 15.87
C LEU A 155 -13.88 3.53 14.88
N ARG A 156 -13.10 3.69 13.82
CA ARG A 156 -13.37 4.66 12.75
C ARG A 156 -14.65 4.30 11.99
N MET A 157 -14.79 3.05 11.58
CA MET A 157 -15.95 2.59 10.79
C MET A 157 -17.26 2.68 11.60
N THR A 158 -17.21 2.39 12.90
CA THR A 158 -18.36 2.55 13.81
C THR A 158 -18.73 4.02 14.01
N LYS A 159 -17.75 4.91 14.20
CA LYS A 159 -17.98 6.36 14.29
C LYS A 159 -18.53 6.95 12.99
N SER A 160 -18.02 6.51 11.83
CA SER A 160 -18.54 6.91 10.53
C SER A 160 -20.00 6.47 10.33
N ARG A 161 -20.35 5.24 10.71
CA ARG A 161 -21.73 4.74 10.64
C ARG A 161 -22.68 5.48 11.60
N ALA A 162 -22.19 5.87 12.77
CA ALA A 162 -22.94 6.72 13.71
C ALA A 162 -23.12 8.16 13.18
N LEU A 163 -22.12 8.74 12.51
CA LEU A 163 -22.26 10.04 11.84
C LEU A 163 -23.19 9.97 10.61
N SER A 164 -23.16 8.88 9.83
CA SER A 164 -24.07 8.71 8.69
C SER A 164 -25.54 8.55 9.10
N THR A 165 -25.80 8.20 10.36
CA THR A 165 -27.15 8.19 10.94
C THR A 165 -27.53 9.53 11.59
N SER A 166 -26.57 10.45 11.76
CA SER A 166 -26.79 11.80 12.30
C SER A 166 -26.23 12.89 11.38
N SER A 167 -27.13 13.46 10.58
CA SER A 167 -27.07 14.83 10.01
C SER A 167 -26.82 14.98 8.50
N HIS A 168 -27.86 15.52 7.86
CA HIS A 168 -27.75 16.54 6.83
C HIS A 168 -26.82 17.69 7.24
N ALA A 169 -26.17 18.28 6.22
CA ALA A 169 -25.49 19.57 6.16
C ALA A 169 -24.07 19.68 6.77
N GLY A 170 -23.14 20.07 5.90
CA GLY A 170 -21.82 20.60 6.27
C GLY A 170 -20.70 20.13 5.34
N GLU A 171 -20.32 20.97 4.37
CA GLU A 171 -19.20 20.76 3.43
C GLU A 171 -17.86 20.45 4.13
N PRO A 172 -17.01 19.56 3.56
CA PRO A 172 -15.66 19.37 4.06
C PRO A 172 -14.66 20.34 3.41
N ALA A 173 -13.95 21.08 4.26
CA ALA A 173 -12.79 21.88 3.87
C ALA A 173 -11.64 20.95 3.44
N HIS A 174 -11.16 21.13 2.22
CA HIS A 174 -9.98 20.46 1.68
C HIS A 174 -8.70 21.08 2.25
N THR A 175 -8.10 20.45 3.26
CA THR A 175 -6.70 20.69 3.62
C THR A 175 -5.78 19.89 2.69
N SER A 176 -5.03 20.61 1.87
CA SER A 176 -3.95 20.09 1.03
C SER A 176 -2.84 19.49 1.89
N TRP A 177 -2.73 18.15 1.90
CA TRP A 177 -1.68 17.41 2.62
C TRP A 177 -0.38 17.38 1.80
N LYS A 178 0.68 18.03 2.30
CA LYS A 178 2.03 17.89 1.75
C LYS A 178 2.65 16.57 2.20
N VAL A 179 3.14 15.78 1.26
CA VAL A 179 3.46 14.34 1.43
C VAL A 179 4.81 14.08 2.13
N SER A 180 5.83 14.94 1.98
CA SER A 180 7.16 14.65 2.54
C SER A 180 7.32 15.03 4.02
N GLU A 181 6.88 16.22 4.44
CA GLU A 181 6.91 16.63 5.87
C GLU A 181 6.02 15.74 6.75
N ASN A 182 5.02 15.07 6.18
CA ASN A 182 4.14 14.16 6.90
C ASN A 182 4.69 12.73 7.04
N ARG A 183 5.65 12.32 6.20
CA ARG A 183 6.22 10.98 6.25
C ARG A 183 7.07 10.81 7.50
N ASP A 184 8.01 11.71 7.73
CA ASP A 184 8.91 11.68 8.89
C ASP A 184 8.11 11.78 10.20
N VAL A 185 7.10 12.65 10.24
CA VAL A 185 6.21 12.79 11.40
C VAL A 185 5.39 11.51 11.63
N ALA A 186 4.90 10.87 10.58
CA ALA A 186 4.16 9.62 10.71
C ALA A 186 5.05 8.47 11.22
N ILE A 187 6.29 8.40 10.75
CA ILE A 187 7.28 7.42 11.20
C ILE A 187 7.63 7.65 12.66
N GLU A 188 7.93 8.89 13.06
CA GLU A 188 8.25 9.21 14.46
C GLU A 188 7.05 8.98 15.39
N MET A 189 5.83 9.26 14.94
CA MET A 189 4.62 8.93 15.70
C MET A 189 4.40 7.43 15.86
N LEU A 190 4.63 6.64 14.80
CA LEU A 190 4.57 5.19 14.88
C LEU A 190 5.62 4.68 15.86
N ARG A 191 6.87 5.16 15.75
CA ARG A 191 7.97 4.80 16.65
C ARG A 191 7.69 5.11 18.11
N GLY A 192 7.17 6.30 18.40
CA GLY A 192 6.79 6.68 19.75
C GLY A 192 5.69 5.78 20.34
N GLU A 193 4.82 5.23 19.49
CA GLU A 193 3.80 4.28 19.93
C GLU A 193 4.37 2.86 20.09
N ILE A 194 5.27 2.41 19.22
CA ILE A 194 6.00 1.13 19.36
C ILE A 194 6.73 1.10 20.70
N ALA A 195 7.56 2.11 20.98
CA ALA A 195 8.35 2.17 22.20
C ALA A 195 7.46 2.09 23.45
N ARG A 196 6.26 2.68 23.37
CA ARG A 196 5.26 2.57 24.45
C ARG A 196 4.65 1.18 24.56
N LEU A 197 4.28 0.56 23.43
CA LEU A 197 3.67 -0.77 23.42
C LEU A 197 4.66 -1.85 23.85
N GLU A 198 5.92 -1.76 23.44
CA GLU A 198 7.02 -2.62 23.89
C GLU A 198 7.24 -2.48 25.40
N GLN A 199 7.16 -1.26 25.93
CA GLN A 199 7.28 -1.00 27.36
C GLN A 199 6.09 -1.54 28.17
N ILE A 200 4.89 -1.64 27.57
CA ILE A 200 3.72 -2.27 28.19
C ILE A 200 3.88 -3.80 28.21
N LEU A 201 4.38 -4.38 27.11
CA LEU A 201 4.60 -5.82 26.98
C LEU A 201 5.75 -6.33 27.87
N ASN A 202 6.83 -5.57 28.03
CA ASN A 202 7.96 -5.95 28.89
C ASN A 202 7.70 -5.75 30.40
N ASN A 203 6.63 -5.04 30.76
CA ASN A 203 6.22 -4.80 32.14
C ASN A 203 4.95 -5.60 32.54
N SER A 204 4.50 -6.51 31.67
CA SER A 204 3.40 -7.46 31.92
C SER A 204 3.94 -8.87 32.14
#